data_AF-A0A957TVV3-F1
#
_entry.id   AF-A0A957TVV3-F1
#
_cell.length_a   1.000
_cell.length_b   1.000
_cell.length_c   1.000
_cell.angle_alpha   90.00
_cell.angle_beta   90.00
_cell.angle_gamma   90.00
#
_symmetry.space_group_name_H-M   'P 1'
#
loop_
_entity.id
_entity.type
_entity.pdbx_description
1 polymer ?
#
loop_
_entity_poly.entity_id
_entity_poly.type
_entity_poly.pdbx_seq_one_letter_code
_entity_poly.pdbx_strand_id
1 'polypeptide(L)'
;GVAASGRTPYVLGGLAHANQLGATTGCIVCNPGSAIAAAARFPIEVVTGPEVVTGSTRLRAGTATKLVLNMLSTCAMAKLGKVYGNFMVDVQPTNQKLRQRAIRIVDEITGVGATEAKTLLEAAEWQVKTAVVMGLAEVDVAEAKSRLAASQGRVREAVEIVKRENPSA
;
A
#
# COMPACT_ATOMS: atom_id res chain seq x y z
N GLY A 1 7.74 13.65 10.10
CA GLY A 1 9.17 13.87 10.42
C GLY A 1 9.79 12.62 11.00
N VAL A 2 11.07 12.35 10.74
CA VAL A 2 11.77 11.16 11.27
C VAL A 2 13.09 11.60 11.90
N ALA A 3 13.28 11.32 13.19
CA ALA A 3 14.54 11.56 13.88
C ALA A 3 14.61 10.73 15.16
N ALA A 4 15.53 9.76 15.22
CA ALA A 4 15.73 8.93 16.41
C ALA A 4 15.91 9.78 17.69
N SER A 5 16.68 10.86 17.59
CA SER A 5 16.96 11.76 18.72
C SER A 5 15.75 12.54 19.24
N GLY A 6 14.71 12.71 18.42
CA GLY A 6 13.53 13.52 18.75
C GLY A 6 13.75 15.03 18.84
N ARG A 7 14.95 15.52 18.46
CA ARG A 7 15.32 16.96 18.60
C ARG A 7 16.03 17.57 17.39
N THR A 8 16.13 16.85 16.27
CA THR A 8 16.85 17.34 15.08
C THR A 8 16.21 18.63 14.53
N PRO A 9 16.93 19.78 14.50
CA PRO A 9 16.35 21.07 14.15
C PRO A 9 15.71 21.12 12.76
N TYR A 10 16.31 20.45 11.77
CA TYR A 10 15.75 20.35 10.42
C TYR A 10 14.33 19.75 10.42
N VAL A 11 14.11 18.70 11.22
CA VAL A 11 12.80 18.03 11.30
C VAL A 11 11.78 18.90 12.04
N LEU A 12 12.22 19.62 13.08
CA LEU A 12 11.37 20.59 13.78
C LEU A 12 10.95 21.74 12.86
N GLY A 13 11.88 22.32 12.11
CA GLY A 13 11.56 23.37 11.13
C GLY A 13 10.58 22.90 10.06
N GLY A 14 10.80 21.69 9.52
CA GLY A 14 9.88 21.08 8.55
C GLY A 14 8.48 20.83 9.13
N LEU A 15 8.38 20.33 10.36
CA LEU A 15 7.10 20.14 11.04
C LEU A 15 6.40 21.46 11.33
N ALA A 16 7.13 22.46 11.82
CA ALA A 16 6.59 23.79 12.10
C ALA A 16 6.00 24.41 10.84
N HIS A 17 6.73 24.35 9.72
CA HIS A 17 6.23 24.86 8.43
C HIS A 17 5.02 24.07 7.93
N ALA A 18 5.05 22.73 7.98
CA ALA A 18 3.90 21.91 7.59
C ALA A 18 2.65 22.20 8.43
N ASN A 19 2.82 22.43 9.73
CA ASN A 19 1.72 22.81 10.63
C ASN A 19 1.16 24.19 10.29
N GLN A 20 2.01 25.18 9.96
CA GLN A 20 1.56 26.50 9.52
C GLN A 20 0.70 26.44 8.25
N LEU A 21 1.00 25.49 7.35
CA LEU A 21 0.22 25.24 6.15
C LEU A 21 -1.05 24.41 6.39
N GLY A 22 -1.32 23.99 7.63
CA GLY A 22 -2.47 23.15 7.97
C GLY A 22 -2.35 21.68 7.51
N ALA A 23 -1.15 21.23 7.13
CA ALA A 23 -0.93 19.84 6.73
C ALA A 23 -1.08 18.90 7.94
N THR A 24 -1.56 17.68 7.70
CA THR A 24 -1.55 16.64 8.73
C THR A 24 -0.12 16.17 8.97
N THR A 25 0.36 16.30 10.20
CA THR A 25 1.73 15.93 10.58
C THR A 25 1.77 14.70 11.48
N GLY A 26 2.80 13.87 11.28
CA GLY A 26 3.14 12.78 12.18
C GLY A 26 4.65 12.64 12.30
N CYS A 27 5.12 11.93 13.32
CA CYS A 27 6.55 11.71 13.50
C CYS A 27 6.91 10.31 13.98
N ILE A 28 8.18 9.93 13.77
CA ILE A 28 8.78 8.73 14.35
C ILE A 28 10.05 9.17 15.08
N VAL A 29 10.09 8.89 16.39
CA VAL A 29 11.21 9.22 17.29
C VAL A 29 11.49 8.03 18.21
N CYS A 30 12.68 7.98 18.81
CA CYS A 30 13.08 6.88 19.70
C CYS A 30 13.36 7.32 21.14
N ASN A 31 13.12 8.60 21.44
CA ASN A 31 13.16 9.15 22.78
C ASN A 31 11.75 9.61 23.18
N PRO A 32 11.28 9.27 24.39
CA PRO A 32 9.95 9.66 24.84
C PRO A 32 9.89 11.17 25.14
N GLY A 33 8.70 11.76 25.00
CA GLY A 33 8.44 13.17 25.33
C GLY A 33 9.29 14.16 24.53
N SER A 34 9.65 13.81 23.30
CA SER A 34 10.59 14.62 22.52
C SER A 34 9.97 15.89 21.94
N ALA A 35 10.80 16.90 21.64
CA ALA A 35 10.33 18.14 21.01
C ALA A 35 9.64 17.88 19.66
N ILE A 36 10.14 16.92 18.88
CA ILE A 36 9.52 16.50 17.61
C ILE A 36 8.17 15.84 17.83
N ALA A 37 8.02 15.02 18.88
CA ALA A 37 6.74 14.41 19.21
C ALA A 37 5.70 15.45 19.63
N ALA A 38 6.08 16.42 20.46
CA ALA A 38 5.21 17.53 20.86
C ALA A 38 4.78 18.41 19.67
N ALA A 39 5.63 18.54 18.65
CA ALA A 39 5.34 19.33 17.45
C ALA A 39 4.48 18.61 16.40
N ALA A 40 4.28 17.28 16.50
CA ALA A 40 3.54 16.50 15.53
C ALA A 40 2.13 16.18 16.03
N ARG A 41 1.13 16.22 15.14
CA ARG A 41 -0.26 15.84 15.50
C ARG A 41 -0.41 14.36 15.85
N PHE A 42 0.32 13.50 15.15
CA PHE A 42 0.31 12.05 15.36
C PHE A 42 1.73 11.53 15.66
N PRO A 43 2.18 11.61 16.92
CA PRO A 43 3.50 11.14 17.29
C PRO A 43 3.55 9.61 17.44
N ILE A 44 4.63 9.00 16.95
CA ILE A 44 4.99 7.60 17.20
C ILE A 44 6.34 7.58 17.91
N GLU A 45 6.32 7.25 19.20
CA GLU A 45 7.52 7.16 20.04
C GLU A 45 7.87 5.68 20.24
N VAL A 46 8.93 5.21 19.57
CA VAL A 46 9.41 3.82 19.67
C VAL A 46 10.67 3.78 20.51
N VAL A 47 10.50 3.65 21.83
CA VAL A 47 11.62 3.67 22.79
C VAL A 47 12.43 2.37 22.68
N THR A 48 13.58 2.43 22.01
CA THR A 48 14.44 1.25 21.75
C THR A 48 15.53 1.03 22.81
N GLY A 49 15.70 1.98 23.73
CA GLY A 49 16.79 2.00 24.71
C GLY A 49 18.17 2.39 24.13
N PRO A 50 19.22 2.43 24.96
CA PRO A 50 20.58 2.84 24.57
C PRO A 50 21.18 1.85 23.59
N GLU A 51 21.80 2.31 22.50
CA GLU A 51 22.39 1.46 21.46
C GLU A 51 23.62 0.65 21.92
N VAL A 52 23.90 -0.47 21.24
CA VAL A 52 25.09 -1.30 21.55
C VAL A 52 26.40 -0.55 21.26
N VAL A 53 26.41 0.25 20.20
CA VAL A 53 27.44 1.27 19.97
C VAL A 53 26.83 2.61 20.34
N THR A 54 27.33 3.25 21.38
CA THR A 54 26.80 4.50 21.92
C THR A 54 26.56 5.53 20.83
N GLY A 55 25.30 5.99 20.71
CA GLY A 55 24.88 7.00 19.73
C GLY A 55 24.67 6.51 18.30
N SER A 56 24.97 5.24 17.99
CA SER A 56 24.81 4.68 16.64
C SER A 56 23.35 4.31 16.34
N THR A 57 22.49 5.33 16.23
CA THR A 57 21.04 5.16 16.04
C THR A 57 20.64 4.53 14.69
N ARG A 58 21.60 4.26 13.80
CA ARG A 58 21.35 3.46 12.59
C ARG A 58 21.00 1.99 12.90
N LEU A 59 21.22 1.55 14.14
CA LEU A 59 21.01 0.18 14.61
C LEU A 59 19.55 -0.05 15.04
N ARG A 60 19.24 -0.11 16.35
CA ARG A 60 17.87 -0.42 16.80
C ARG A 60 16.89 0.66 16.41
N ALA A 61 17.22 1.94 16.63
CA ALA A 61 16.33 3.04 16.29
C ALA A 61 16.04 3.08 14.78
N GLY A 62 17.06 2.86 13.94
CA GLY A 62 16.91 2.75 12.49
C GLY A 62 16.03 1.56 12.07
N THR A 63 16.24 0.39 12.69
CA THR A 63 15.42 -0.81 12.46
C THR A 63 13.96 -0.59 12.86
N ALA A 64 13.72 -0.03 14.05
CA ALA A 64 12.39 0.33 14.53
C ALA A 64 11.69 1.31 13.56
N THR A 65 12.41 2.34 13.11
CA THR A 65 11.90 3.31 12.13
C THR A 65 11.49 2.64 10.82
N LYS A 66 12.31 1.72 10.28
CA LYS A 66 11.97 0.93 9.08
C LYS A 66 10.68 0.15 9.28
N LEU A 67 10.54 -0.54 10.41
CA LEU A 67 9.34 -1.35 10.69
C LEU A 67 8.08 -0.49 10.73
N VAL A 68 8.12 0.66 11.41
CA VAL A 68 6.99 1.59 11.46
C VAL A 68 6.66 2.14 10.07
N LEU A 69 7.65 2.58 9.28
CA LEU A 69 7.40 3.09 7.92
C LEU A 69 6.80 2.00 7.01
N ASN A 70 7.27 0.76 7.13
CA ASN A 70 6.69 -0.37 6.43
C ASN A 70 5.23 -0.61 6.84
N MET A 71 4.91 -0.53 8.13
CA MET A 71 3.52 -0.66 8.61
C MET A 71 2.64 0.45 8.07
N LEU A 72 3.06 1.72 8.17
CA LEU A 72 2.29 2.86 7.70
C LEU A 72 1.97 2.77 6.21
N SER A 73 2.99 2.55 5.39
CA SER A 73 2.82 2.43 3.93
C SER A 73 1.97 1.22 3.56
N THR A 74 2.22 0.05 4.16
CA THR A 74 1.49 -1.19 3.85
C THR A 74 0.02 -1.09 4.25
N CYS A 75 -0.27 -0.62 5.47
CA CYS A 75 -1.64 -0.45 5.94
C CYS A 75 -2.40 0.61 5.11
N ALA A 76 -1.76 1.72 4.75
CA ALA A 76 -2.36 2.73 3.88
C ALA A 76 -2.72 2.14 2.50
N MET A 77 -1.78 1.44 1.87
CA MET A 77 -2.00 0.83 0.55
C MET A 77 -3.08 -0.28 0.60
N ALA A 78 -3.14 -1.06 1.67
CA ALA A 78 -4.21 -2.03 1.88
C ALA A 78 -5.59 -1.34 1.96
N LYS A 79 -5.72 -0.25 2.74
CA LYS A 79 -6.98 0.53 2.82
C LYS A 79 -7.35 1.22 1.51
N LEU A 80 -6.39 1.52 0.65
CA LEU A 80 -6.59 2.06 -0.70
C LEU A 80 -6.93 0.98 -1.74
N GLY A 81 -7.18 -0.27 -1.34
CA GLY A 81 -7.56 -1.35 -2.26
C GLY A 81 -6.43 -1.83 -3.17
N LYS A 82 -5.16 -1.63 -2.77
CA LYS A 82 -3.98 -2.13 -3.51
C LYS A 82 -3.66 -3.60 -3.22
N VAL A 83 -4.40 -4.19 -2.27
CA VAL A 83 -4.25 -5.57 -1.80
C VAL A 83 -5.62 -6.26 -1.89
N TYR A 84 -5.63 -7.54 -2.28
CA TYR A 84 -6.80 -8.43 -2.22
C TYR A 84 -6.43 -9.68 -1.43
N GLY A 85 -7.12 -9.93 -0.31
CA GLY A 85 -6.65 -10.93 0.67
C GLY A 85 -5.26 -10.54 1.19
N ASN A 86 -4.28 -11.41 0.95
CA ASN A 86 -2.85 -11.17 1.22
C ASN A 86 -2.04 -10.89 -0.06
N PHE A 87 -2.68 -10.76 -1.22
CA PHE A 87 -2.02 -10.54 -2.50
C PHE A 87 -1.92 -9.06 -2.88
N MET A 88 -0.73 -8.64 -3.31
CA MET A 88 -0.51 -7.32 -3.91
C MET A 88 -1.01 -7.32 -5.35
N VAL A 89 -2.24 -6.86 -5.56
CA VAL A 89 -2.90 -6.86 -6.87
C VAL A 89 -2.64 -5.61 -7.70
N ASP A 90 -1.98 -4.60 -7.13
CA ASP A 90 -1.50 -3.40 -7.85
C ASP A 90 0.01 -3.45 -8.15
N VAL A 91 0.50 -4.63 -8.53
CA VAL A 91 1.90 -4.83 -8.93
C VAL A 91 2.10 -4.42 -10.39
N GLN A 92 3.20 -3.75 -10.70
CA GLN A 92 3.61 -3.43 -12.07
C GLN A 92 4.59 -4.48 -12.60
N PRO A 93 4.20 -5.36 -13.54
CA PRO A 93 5.05 -6.47 -14.01
C PRO A 93 6.10 -6.04 -15.06
N THR A 94 7.09 -5.24 -14.65
CA THR A 94 8.09 -4.63 -15.55
C THR A 94 9.24 -5.55 -15.98
N ASN A 95 9.34 -6.75 -15.39
CA ASN A 95 10.36 -7.74 -15.73
C ASN A 95 9.80 -9.16 -15.65
N GLN A 96 10.53 -10.13 -16.21
CA GLN A 96 10.08 -11.52 -16.29
C GLN A 96 9.72 -12.13 -14.93
N LYS A 97 10.48 -11.82 -13.87
CA LYS A 97 10.18 -12.28 -12.50
C LYS A 97 8.82 -11.74 -12.02
N LEU A 98 8.55 -10.46 -12.23
CA LEU A 98 7.28 -9.85 -11.82
C LEU A 98 6.12 -10.32 -12.71
N ARG A 99 6.35 -10.61 -13.99
CA ARG A 99 5.36 -11.25 -14.86
C ARG A 99 4.99 -12.65 -14.38
N GLN A 100 5.98 -13.47 -14.03
CA GLN A 100 5.72 -14.79 -13.45
C GLN A 100 4.96 -14.68 -12.12
N ARG A 101 5.31 -13.69 -11.29
CA ARG A 101 4.58 -13.42 -10.04
C ARG A 101 3.14 -13.00 -10.33
N ALA A 102 2.89 -12.15 -11.31
CA ALA A 102 1.54 -11.73 -11.68
C ALA A 102 0.68 -12.92 -12.12
N ILE A 103 1.22 -13.83 -12.94
CA ILE A 103 0.53 -15.06 -13.36
C ILE A 103 0.13 -15.90 -12.13
N ARG A 104 1.07 -16.13 -11.20
CA ARG A 104 0.78 -16.86 -9.96
C ARG A 104 -0.29 -16.18 -9.11
N ILE A 105 -0.24 -14.85 -8.98
CA ILE A 105 -1.25 -14.09 -8.21
C ILE A 105 -2.64 -14.30 -8.81
N VAL A 106 -2.78 -14.17 -10.14
CA VAL A 106 -4.08 -14.36 -10.79
C VAL A 106 -4.56 -15.80 -10.61
N ASP A 107 -3.71 -16.79 -10.88
CA ASP A 107 -4.02 -18.20 -10.72
C ASP A 107 -4.43 -18.56 -9.27
N GLU A 108 -3.66 -18.13 -8.26
CA GLU A 108 -3.97 -18.39 -6.85
C GLU A 108 -5.28 -17.73 -6.38
N ILE A 109 -5.66 -16.60 -7.01
CA ILE A 109 -6.91 -15.91 -6.67
C ILE A 109 -8.11 -16.51 -7.40
N THR A 110 -7.99 -16.82 -8.69
CA THR A 110 -9.13 -17.18 -9.55
C THR A 110 -9.26 -18.69 -9.76
N GLY A 111 -8.18 -19.47 -9.61
CA GLY A 111 -8.16 -20.92 -9.80
C GLY A 111 -8.16 -21.38 -11.27
N VAL A 112 -7.98 -20.47 -12.22
CA VAL A 112 -8.08 -20.75 -13.68
C VAL A 112 -6.86 -21.47 -14.27
N GLY A 113 -5.77 -21.61 -13.51
CA GLY A 113 -4.52 -22.17 -14.00
C GLY A 113 -3.63 -21.16 -14.72
N ALA A 114 -2.32 -21.43 -14.70
CA ALA A 114 -1.29 -20.50 -15.18
C ALA A 114 -1.45 -20.04 -16.65
N THR A 115 -1.91 -20.91 -17.55
CA THR A 115 -2.08 -20.59 -18.98
C THR A 115 -3.21 -19.59 -19.20
N GLU A 116 -4.35 -19.83 -18.57
CA GLU A 116 -5.50 -18.93 -18.65
C GLU A 116 -5.23 -17.63 -17.89
N ALA A 117 -4.60 -17.70 -16.71
CA ALA A 117 -4.16 -16.54 -15.95
C ALA A 117 -3.24 -15.62 -16.78
N LYS A 118 -2.31 -16.18 -17.56
CA LYS A 118 -1.49 -15.42 -18.50
C LYS A 118 -2.32 -14.75 -19.59
N THR A 119 -3.30 -15.46 -20.15
CA THR A 119 -4.19 -14.94 -21.19
C THR A 119 -5.01 -13.75 -20.67
N LEU A 120 -5.58 -13.86 -19.47
CA LEU A 120 -6.27 -12.76 -18.79
C LEU A 120 -5.35 -11.56 -18.57
N LEU A 121 -4.11 -11.79 -18.13
CA LEU A 121 -3.12 -10.73 -17.95
C LEU A 121 -2.75 -10.04 -19.27
N GLU A 122 -2.59 -10.79 -20.36
CA GLU A 122 -2.29 -10.21 -21.67
C GLU A 122 -3.46 -9.37 -22.20
N ALA A 123 -4.69 -9.87 -22.07
CA ALA A 123 -5.90 -9.11 -22.41
C ALA A 123 -6.08 -7.85 -21.53
N ALA A 124 -5.66 -7.92 -20.27
CA ALA A 124 -5.68 -6.81 -19.33
C ALA A 124 -4.45 -5.87 -19.42
N GLU A 125 -3.61 -6.00 -20.46
CA GLU A 125 -2.39 -5.18 -20.61
C GLU A 125 -1.47 -5.26 -19.37
N TRP A 126 -1.39 -6.44 -18.77
CA TRP A 126 -0.65 -6.75 -17.54
C TRP A 126 -1.13 -6.03 -16.27
N GLN A 127 -2.36 -5.52 -16.28
CA GLN A 127 -3.03 -4.97 -15.09
C GLN A 127 -3.62 -6.11 -14.25
N VAL A 128 -2.95 -6.46 -13.16
CA VAL A 128 -3.31 -7.60 -12.32
C VAL A 128 -4.72 -7.48 -11.73
N LYS A 129 -5.12 -6.30 -11.22
CA LYS A 129 -6.50 -6.10 -10.72
C LYS A 129 -7.56 -6.43 -11.76
N THR A 130 -7.37 -5.94 -12.97
CA THR A 130 -8.29 -6.13 -14.08
C THR A 130 -8.39 -7.62 -14.44
N ALA A 131 -7.25 -8.30 -14.58
CA ALA A 131 -7.22 -9.75 -14.83
C ALA A 131 -7.90 -10.56 -13.72
N VAL A 132 -7.71 -10.18 -12.45
CA VAL A 132 -8.40 -10.83 -11.31
C VAL A 132 -9.91 -10.63 -11.40
N VAL A 133 -10.39 -9.43 -11.70
CA VAL A 133 -11.85 -9.18 -11.83
C VAL A 133 -12.43 -9.94 -13.03
N MET A 134 -11.72 -9.97 -14.17
CA MET A 134 -12.13 -10.77 -15.33
C MET A 134 -12.29 -12.25 -14.95
N GLY A 135 -11.32 -12.82 -14.23
CA GLY A 135 -11.35 -14.24 -13.85
C GLY A 135 -12.36 -14.57 -12.74
N LEU A 136 -12.60 -13.68 -11.77
CA LEU A 136 -13.56 -13.94 -10.68
C LEU A 136 -15.01 -13.66 -11.07
N ALA A 137 -15.25 -12.67 -11.91
CA ALA A 137 -16.59 -12.27 -12.32
C ALA A 137 -16.98 -12.77 -13.72
N GLU A 138 -16.08 -13.47 -14.40
CA GLU A 138 -16.25 -14.01 -15.76
C GLU A 138 -16.70 -12.94 -16.77
N VAL A 139 -16.02 -11.79 -16.75
CA VAL A 139 -16.32 -10.65 -17.61
C VAL A 139 -15.15 -10.26 -18.49
N ASP A 140 -15.44 -9.56 -19.59
CA ASP A 140 -14.41 -9.00 -20.46
C ASP A 140 -13.62 -7.85 -19.78
N VAL A 141 -12.54 -7.45 -20.45
CA VAL A 141 -11.63 -6.39 -19.97
C VAL A 141 -12.33 -5.04 -19.82
N ALA A 142 -13.30 -4.71 -20.67
CA ALA A 142 -13.97 -3.41 -20.65
C ALA A 142 -14.91 -3.31 -19.45
N GLU A 143 -15.69 -4.35 -19.20
CA GLU A 143 -16.55 -4.50 -18.04
C GLU A 143 -15.72 -4.54 -16.74
N ALA A 144 -14.63 -5.31 -16.70
CA ALA A 144 -13.74 -5.34 -15.53
C ALA A 144 -13.16 -3.96 -15.19
N LYS A 145 -12.69 -3.21 -16.20
CA LYS A 145 -12.20 -1.83 -16.02
C LYS A 145 -13.32 -0.90 -15.52
N SER A 146 -14.53 -1.04 -16.05
CA SER A 146 -15.71 -0.26 -15.62
C SER A 146 -16.07 -0.53 -14.15
N ARG A 147 -16.14 -1.80 -13.75
CA ARG A 147 -16.44 -2.19 -12.36
C ARG A 147 -15.36 -1.71 -11.38
N LEU A 148 -14.09 -1.81 -11.77
CA LEU A 148 -12.99 -1.27 -10.97
C LEU A 148 -13.06 0.26 -10.84
N ALA A 149 -13.47 0.99 -11.88
CA ALA A 149 -13.67 2.43 -11.79
C ALA A 149 -14.81 2.77 -10.81
N ALA A 150 -15.93 2.04 -10.90
CA ALA A 150 -17.08 2.22 -10.01
C ALA A 150 -16.78 1.87 -8.54
N SER A 151 -15.85 0.95 -8.28
CA SER A 151 -15.44 0.53 -6.93
C SER A 151 -14.18 1.21 -6.39
N GLN A 152 -13.75 2.32 -7.00
CA GLN A 152 -12.51 3.03 -6.62
C GLN A 152 -11.26 2.11 -6.63
N GLY A 153 -11.25 1.12 -7.52
CA GLY A 153 -10.16 0.17 -7.71
C GLY A 153 -10.12 -0.95 -6.66
N ARG A 154 -11.19 -1.18 -5.90
CA ARG A 154 -11.30 -2.28 -4.93
C ARG A 154 -11.83 -3.52 -5.62
N VAL A 155 -11.00 -4.57 -5.68
CA VAL A 155 -11.32 -5.83 -6.38
C VAL A 155 -12.55 -6.53 -5.78
N ARG A 156 -12.66 -6.62 -4.44
CA ARG A 156 -13.80 -7.30 -3.79
C ARG A 156 -15.14 -6.68 -4.20
N GLU A 157 -15.23 -5.36 -4.09
CA GLU A 157 -16.42 -4.60 -4.49
C GLU A 157 -16.66 -4.69 -6.01
N ALA A 158 -15.60 -4.65 -6.84
CA ALA A 158 -15.74 -4.76 -8.30
C ALA A 158 -16.33 -6.09 -8.75
N VAL A 159 -15.99 -7.20 -8.08
CA VAL A 159 -16.52 -8.54 -8.41
C VAL A 159 -18.01 -8.65 -8.08
N GLU A 160 -18.46 -7.99 -7.00
CA GLU A 160 -19.86 -8.02 -6.55
C GLU A 160 -20.80 -7.12 -7.39
N ILE A 161 -20.27 -6.21 -8.21
CA ILE A 161 -21.09 -5.38 -9.10
C ILE A 161 -21.71 -6.27 -10.18
N VAL A 162 -23.00 -6.57 -10.07
CA VAL A 162 -23.79 -7.22 -11.12
C VAL A 162 -24.32 -6.15 -12.07
N LYS A 163 -24.13 -6.35 -13.38
CA LYS A 163 -24.80 -5.52 -14.39
C LYS A 163 -26.31 -5.64 -14.16
N ARG A 164 -27.00 -4.53 -13.83
CA ARG A 164 -28.45 -4.49 -14.00
C ARG A 164 -28.69 -4.67 -15.49
N GLU A 165 -29.28 -5.79 -15.88
CA GLU A 165 -29.84 -5.93 -17.22
C GLU A 165 -30.82 -4.76 -17.41
N ASN A 166 -30.60 -3.94 -18.43
CA ASN A 166 -31.66 -3.05 -18.90
C ASN A 166 -32.83 -3.97 -19.27
N PRO A 167 -34.03 -3.83 -18.65
CA PRO A 167 -35.22 -4.41 -19.24
C PRO A 167 -35.42 -3.64 -20.55
N SER A 168 -35.06 -4.26 -21.65
CA SER A 168 -35.44 -3.81 -22.99
C SER A 168 -36.96 -3.78 -23.08
N ALA A 169 -37.52 -2.58 -23.21
CA ALA A 169 -38.86 -2.30 -23.71
C ALA A 169 -38.81 -0.97 -24.47
#